data_AF-A0A2D6LM27-F1
#
_entry.id   AF-A0A2D6LM27-F1
#
_cell.length_a   1.000
_cell.length_b   1.000
_cell.length_c   1.000
_cell.angle_alpha   90.00
_cell.angle_beta   90.00
_cell.angle_gamma   90.00
#
_symmetry.space_group_name_H-M   'P 1'
#
loop_
_entity.id
_entity.type
_entity.pdbx_description
1 polymer ?
#
loop_
_entity_poly.entity_id
_entity_poly.type
_entity_poly.pdbx_seq_one_letter_code
_entity_poly.pdbx_strand_id
1 'polypeptide(L)'
;SVEVEALIRNGDAEILSRPSVLTVNNRQAYIKVAEKIRIVTSVANPNANTFSVGFISETAGIELNVRPRISADGEQVSMQIAASVTAVVPNEDVEVHDSAGDIIASAPTISERVVETHTRVPNNTPFIIGGLVARDVTKDQSKVPFLGDLPIIGSAFRDERNERLKREVIIIVTPRVLPERQLVTSALPEDKDAFDSFDNELFRSAYRIRAEDVFDLKFITQNRQLRHAQRLADIIAMRNVDLAGSYPLRTFTNGRFPGERILVYRQMYEVIKRLEIDAAVDPHKVIFFEEDLESETGFNVNFLTKYFAKLGEINVPPDSQLDVNLFFDKLNLYDKAIAMTYTLYQYETDPVTVMRQPVPHVETFDCPDRKTWDKLLWQLNQPDEQGRQRYSILIQNAKDLKRLRRAIVLKRTVELNASRASLTLQNFTLGRLILMPTVKEDKVYLIDEETAKYFFFTEQYYPAVRQELARDGEALSNTLQLPEVRRYLPERLRRQGPLEWEAP
;
A
#
# COMPACT_ATOMS: atom_id res chain seq x y z
N SER A 1 10.50 -39.54 -3.14
CA SER A 1 10.36 -38.29 -2.35
C SER A 1 8.89 -38.16 -1.98
N VAL A 2 8.59 -37.82 -0.73
CA VAL A 2 7.22 -37.47 -0.31
C VAL A 2 7.19 -35.95 -0.30
N GLU A 3 6.28 -35.37 -1.07
CA GLU A 3 6.09 -33.93 -1.20
C GLU A 3 4.74 -33.57 -0.59
N VAL A 4 4.75 -32.61 0.35
CA VAL A 4 3.54 -32.15 1.05
C VAL A 4 3.31 -30.71 0.62
N GLU A 5 2.24 -30.50 -0.14
CA GLU A 5 1.82 -29.17 -0.56
C GLU A 5 0.62 -28.71 0.29
N ALA A 6 0.78 -27.59 0.99
CA ALA A 6 -0.29 -26.95 1.73
C ALA A 6 -0.23 -25.44 1.48
N LEU A 7 -1.21 -24.90 0.75
CA LEU A 7 -1.27 -23.49 0.38
C LEU A 7 -2.64 -22.92 0.77
N ILE A 8 -2.64 -21.87 1.58
CA ILE A 8 -3.83 -21.08 1.93
C ILE A 8 -3.71 -19.71 1.27
N ARG A 9 -4.65 -19.37 0.39
CA ARG A 9 -4.71 -18.06 -0.27
C ARG A 9 -5.99 -17.33 0.13
N ASN A 10 -5.84 -16.20 0.82
CA ASN A 10 -6.93 -15.31 1.18
C ASN A 10 -7.00 -14.13 0.19
N GLY A 11 -8.18 -13.80 -0.30
CA GLY A 11 -8.42 -12.66 -1.20
C GLY A 11 -9.11 -11.49 -0.49
N ASP A 12 -8.70 -10.27 -0.79
CA ASP A 12 -9.24 -9.01 -0.23
C ASP A 12 -10.34 -8.38 -1.12
N ALA A 13 -11.13 -7.47 -0.55
CA ALA A 13 -12.15 -6.72 -1.27
C ALA A 13 -11.54 -5.63 -2.20
N GLU A 14 -11.91 -5.68 -3.48
CA GLU A 14 -11.45 -4.79 -4.53
C GLU A 14 -12.52 -3.71 -4.85
N ILE A 15 -12.10 -2.46 -5.01
CA ILE A 15 -12.98 -1.38 -5.48
C ILE A 15 -12.75 -1.24 -6.98
N LEU A 16 -13.76 -1.58 -7.79
CA LEU A 16 -13.63 -1.59 -9.25
C LEU A 16 -13.42 -0.19 -9.84
N SER A 17 -14.27 0.80 -9.49
CA SER A 17 -14.08 2.22 -9.87
C SER A 17 -14.98 3.17 -9.06
N ARG A 18 -14.70 4.49 -9.10
CA ARG A 18 -15.48 5.56 -8.43
C ARG A 18 -15.79 6.72 -9.41
N PRO A 19 -16.79 6.60 -10.30
CA PRO A 19 -17.18 7.70 -11.16
C PRO A 19 -17.85 8.82 -10.33
N SER A 20 -17.59 10.08 -10.70
CA SER A 20 -18.27 11.24 -10.12
C SER A 20 -18.81 12.13 -11.22
N VAL A 21 -19.96 12.75 -10.97
CA VAL A 21 -20.62 13.66 -11.92
C VAL A 21 -21.18 14.86 -11.17
N LEU A 22 -20.95 16.05 -11.72
CA LEU A 22 -21.52 17.29 -11.22
C LEU A 22 -22.74 17.67 -12.06
N THR A 23 -23.83 18.04 -11.40
CA THR A 23 -25.05 18.50 -12.08
C THR A 23 -25.77 19.54 -11.26
N VAL A 24 -26.65 20.28 -11.94
CA VAL A 24 -27.53 21.27 -11.32
C VAL A 24 -28.75 20.55 -10.72
N ASN A 25 -29.33 21.16 -9.68
CA ASN A 25 -30.58 20.70 -9.08
C ASN A 25 -31.67 20.41 -10.14
N ASN A 26 -32.36 19.28 -10.02
CA ASN A 26 -33.39 18.77 -10.94
C ASN A 26 -32.95 18.46 -12.38
N ARG A 27 -31.64 18.51 -12.68
CA ARG A 27 -31.09 18.14 -14.00
C ARG A 27 -30.44 16.77 -13.96
N GLN A 28 -30.77 15.97 -14.96
CA GLN A 28 -30.19 14.64 -15.14
C GLN A 28 -28.73 14.77 -15.58
N ALA A 29 -27.89 13.91 -15.01
CA ALA A 29 -26.49 13.76 -15.35
C ALA A 29 -26.22 12.30 -15.74
N TYR A 30 -25.40 12.11 -16.76
CA TYR A 30 -25.00 10.79 -17.24
C TYR A 30 -23.48 10.73 -17.34
N ILE A 31 -22.89 9.67 -16.80
CA ILE A 31 -21.48 9.35 -16.93
C ILE A 31 -21.33 7.87 -17.27
N LYS A 32 -20.46 7.57 -18.24
CA LYS A 32 -20.09 6.21 -18.64
C LYS A 32 -18.57 6.13 -18.68
N VAL A 33 -18.01 5.23 -17.87
CA VAL A 33 -16.57 4.93 -17.82
C VAL A 33 -16.43 3.47 -18.18
N ALA A 34 -16.04 3.18 -19.42
CA ALA A 34 -16.01 1.80 -19.90
C ALA A 34 -14.91 1.55 -20.93
N GLU A 35 -14.45 0.31 -20.94
CA GLU A 35 -13.47 -0.25 -21.86
C GLU A 35 -14.19 -1.16 -22.87
N LYS A 36 -13.70 -1.17 -24.11
CA LYS A 36 -14.22 -2.05 -25.17
C LYS A 36 -13.38 -3.32 -25.23
N ILE A 37 -14.01 -4.43 -24.90
CA ILE A 37 -13.46 -5.77 -25.02
C ILE A 37 -13.77 -6.29 -26.41
N ARG A 38 -12.75 -6.74 -27.14
CA ARG A 38 -12.92 -7.33 -28.47
C ARG A 38 -12.97 -8.84 -28.34
N ILE A 39 -14.11 -9.43 -28.68
CA ILE A 39 -14.35 -10.87 -28.68
C ILE A 39 -14.19 -11.38 -30.11
N VAL A 40 -13.38 -12.41 -30.28
CA VAL A 40 -13.16 -13.06 -31.58
C VAL A 40 -14.34 -13.97 -31.88
N THR A 41 -14.97 -13.78 -33.04
CA THR A 41 -16.02 -14.68 -33.53
C THR A 41 -15.56 -15.32 -34.83
N SER A 42 -15.53 -16.65 -34.88
CA SER A 42 -15.25 -17.39 -36.12
C SER A 42 -16.58 -17.82 -36.77
N VAL A 43 -16.77 -17.48 -38.04
CA VAL A 43 -17.88 -18.01 -38.85
C VAL A 43 -17.30 -19.03 -39.81
N ALA A 44 -17.61 -20.31 -39.59
CA ALA A 44 -17.26 -21.37 -40.52
C ALA A 44 -18.24 -21.35 -41.70
N ASN A 45 -17.72 -21.17 -42.92
CA ASN A 45 -18.52 -21.33 -44.14
C ASN A 45 -18.58 -22.83 -44.48
N PRO A 46 -19.76 -23.47 -44.53
CA PRO A 46 -19.85 -24.92 -44.77
C PRO A 46 -19.35 -25.34 -46.17
N ASN A 47 -19.32 -24.40 -47.12
CA ASN A 47 -19.07 -24.68 -48.54
C ASN A 47 -17.71 -24.17 -49.06
N ALA A 48 -16.87 -23.59 -48.19
CA ALA A 48 -15.52 -23.15 -48.54
C ALA A 48 -14.58 -23.46 -47.38
N ASN A 49 -13.42 -24.03 -47.66
CA ASN A 49 -12.39 -24.39 -46.67
C ASN A 49 -11.65 -23.14 -46.12
N THR A 50 -12.40 -22.09 -45.82
CA THR A 50 -11.95 -20.76 -45.42
C THR A 50 -12.70 -20.32 -44.17
N PHE A 51 -11.98 -19.96 -43.11
CA PHE A 51 -12.53 -19.39 -41.90
C PHE A 51 -12.58 -17.87 -42.02
N SER A 52 -13.74 -17.27 -41.72
CA SER A 52 -13.85 -15.81 -41.60
C SER A 52 -13.79 -15.42 -40.13
N VAL A 53 -12.85 -14.54 -39.77
CA VAL A 53 -12.69 -14.04 -38.40
C VAL A 53 -13.33 -12.66 -38.31
N GLY A 54 -14.37 -12.57 -37.48
CA GLY A 54 -15.02 -11.33 -37.08
C GLY A 54 -14.65 -10.93 -35.65
N PHE A 55 -14.89 -9.66 -35.31
CA PHE A 55 -14.75 -9.17 -33.94
C PHE A 55 -16.07 -8.53 -33.49
N ILE A 56 -16.61 -8.99 -32.36
CA ILE A 56 -17.71 -8.31 -31.67
C ILE A 56 -17.08 -7.50 -30.53
N SER A 57 -17.54 -6.26 -30.34
CA SER A 57 -17.06 -5.41 -29.25
C SER A 57 -18.11 -5.35 -28.16
N GLU A 58 -17.77 -5.88 -26.99
CA GLU A 58 -18.56 -5.74 -25.77
C GLU A 58 -17.97 -4.65 -24.88
N THR A 59 -18.80 -4.01 -24.05
CA THR A 59 -18.38 -2.89 -23.22
C THR A 59 -18.41 -3.28 -21.75
N ALA A 60 -17.27 -3.22 -21.06
CA ALA A 60 -17.17 -3.44 -19.62
C ALA A 60 -16.81 -2.13 -18.93
N GLY A 61 -17.56 -1.75 -17.89
CA GLY A 61 -17.36 -0.49 -17.19
C GLY A 61 -18.52 -0.12 -16.28
N ILE A 62 -18.55 1.12 -15.85
CA ILE A 62 -19.60 1.67 -14.99
C ILE A 62 -20.39 2.72 -15.76
N GLU A 63 -21.72 2.61 -15.72
CA GLU A 63 -22.64 3.65 -16.15
C GLU A 63 -23.41 4.18 -14.94
N LEU A 64 -23.51 5.50 -14.82
CA LEU A 64 -24.28 6.16 -13.79
C LEU A 64 -25.13 7.25 -14.41
N ASN A 65 -26.42 7.15 -14.17
CA ASN A 65 -27.43 8.11 -14.54
C ASN A 65 -28.13 8.58 -13.28
N VAL A 66 -28.05 9.88 -12.99
CA VAL A 66 -28.57 10.44 -11.74
C VAL A 66 -29.31 11.74 -11.99
N ARG A 67 -30.46 11.90 -11.32
CA ARG A 67 -31.21 13.15 -11.26
C ARG A 67 -31.40 13.54 -9.79
N PRO A 68 -30.62 14.50 -9.27
CA PRO A 68 -30.75 14.95 -7.89
C PRO A 68 -31.82 16.03 -7.74
N ARG A 69 -32.40 16.09 -6.55
CA ARG A 69 -33.29 17.14 -6.04
C ARG A 69 -32.87 17.49 -4.62
N ILE A 70 -32.41 18.71 -4.43
CA ILE A 70 -31.92 19.22 -3.14
C ILE A 70 -33.10 19.75 -2.31
N SER A 71 -33.11 19.48 -1.00
CA SER A 71 -34.07 20.04 -0.05
C SER A 71 -33.83 21.54 0.18
N ALA A 72 -34.82 22.26 0.72
CA ALA A 72 -34.74 23.71 0.89
C ALA A 72 -33.63 24.16 1.86
N ASP A 73 -33.32 23.31 2.84
CA ASP A 73 -32.26 23.47 3.83
C ASP A 73 -30.88 22.97 3.34
N GLY A 74 -30.81 22.26 2.21
CA GLY A 74 -29.56 21.70 1.69
C GLY A 74 -29.05 20.47 2.44
N GLU A 75 -29.73 20.05 3.51
CA GLU A 75 -29.34 18.93 4.38
C GLU A 75 -29.67 17.57 3.78
N GLN A 76 -30.58 17.49 2.81
CA GLN A 76 -31.01 16.24 2.21
C GLN A 76 -31.05 16.31 0.68
N VAL A 77 -30.68 15.21 0.04
CA VAL A 77 -30.69 15.07 -1.41
C VAL A 77 -31.56 13.88 -1.78
N SER A 78 -32.62 14.14 -2.53
CA SER A 78 -33.41 13.10 -3.17
C SER A 78 -32.83 12.80 -4.55
N MET A 79 -32.60 11.55 -4.90
CA MET A 79 -31.98 11.18 -6.17
C MET A 79 -32.76 10.05 -6.84
N GLN A 80 -33.02 10.21 -8.13
CA GLN A 80 -33.35 9.08 -9.00
C GLN A 80 -32.04 8.59 -9.61
N ILE A 81 -31.70 7.32 -9.38
CA ILE A 81 -30.40 6.74 -9.73
C ILE A 81 -30.67 5.49 -10.56
N ALA A 82 -30.00 5.40 -11.72
CA ALA A 82 -29.83 4.17 -12.48
C ALA A 82 -28.33 3.97 -12.67
N ALA A 83 -27.80 2.89 -12.10
CA ALA A 83 -26.39 2.55 -12.16
C ALA A 83 -26.22 1.14 -12.72
N SER A 84 -25.26 0.95 -13.61
CA SER A 84 -24.84 -0.36 -14.08
C SER A 84 -23.33 -0.56 -13.91
N VAL A 85 -22.93 -1.77 -13.54
CA VAL A 85 -21.53 -2.18 -13.42
C VAL A 85 -21.35 -3.46 -14.22
N THR A 86 -20.49 -3.38 -15.22
CA THR A 86 -20.16 -4.45 -16.14
C THR A 86 -18.68 -4.78 -16.01
N ALA A 87 -18.34 -6.04 -15.73
CA ALA A 87 -16.95 -6.46 -15.51
C ALA A 87 -16.69 -7.87 -16.04
N VAL A 88 -15.48 -8.11 -16.55
CA VAL A 88 -15.00 -9.45 -16.92
C VAL A 88 -14.88 -10.30 -15.67
N VAL A 89 -15.36 -11.54 -15.74
CA VAL A 89 -15.21 -12.52 -14.67
C VAL A 89 -13.89 -13.26 -14.88
N PRO A 90 -12.90 -13.14 -13.98
CA PRO A 90 -11.64 -13.84 -14.12
C PRO A 90 -11.84 -15.36 -14.07
N ASN A 91 -11.14 -16.09 -14.95
CA ASN A 91 -11.12 -17.56 -15.02
C ASN A 91 -12.46 -18.21 -15.36
N GLU A 92 -13.41 -17.47 -15.94
CA GLU A 92 -14.66 -18.01 -16.48
C GLU A 92 -14.77 -17.75 -18.00
N ASP A 93 -13.64 -17.63 -18.68
CA ASP A 93 -13.62 -17.48 -20.13
C ASP A 93 -14.18 -18.74 -20.80
N VAL A 94 -15.06 -18.55 -21.77
CA VAL A 94 -15.61 -19.63 -22.58
C VAL A 94 -14.58 -19.96 -23.66
N GLU A 95 -13.93 -21.10 -23.52
CA GLU A 95 -12.94 -21.59 -24.47
C GLU A 95 -13.54 -22.64 -25.41
N VAL A 96 -13.17 -22.58 -26.68
CA VAL A 96 -13.44 -23.60 -27.68
C VAL A 96 -12.13 -24.32 -27.96
N HIS A 97 -12.13 -25.65 -27.83
CA HIS A 97 -10.96 -26.49 -28.05
C HIS A 97 -11.09 -27.28 -29.37
N ASP A 98 -9.99 -27.50 -30.07
CA ASP A 98 -9.93 -28.48 -31.17
C ASP A 98 -9.91 -29.91 -30.61
N SER A 99 -10.13 -30.87 -31.49
CA SER A 99 -9.94 -32.32 -31.30
C SER A 99 -8.57 -32.73 -30.75
N ALA A 100 -7.53 -31.89 -30.85
CA ALA A 100 -6.23 -32.07 -30.21
C ALA A 100 -6.14 -31.51 -28.78
N GLY A 101 -7.15 -30.80 -28.29
CA GLY A 101 -7.19 -30.15 -26.98
C GLY A 101 -6.66 -28.72 -26.94
N ASP A 102 -6.24 -28.15 -28.09
CA ASP A 102 -5.74 -26.78 -28.17
C ASP A 102 -6.88 -25.74 -28.24
N ILE A 103 -6.73 -24.62 -27.52
CA ILE A 103 -7.71 -23.52 -27.52
C ILE A 103 -7.69 -22.81 -28.87
N ILE A 104 -8.77 -22.91 -29.63
CA ILE A 104 -8.95 -22.26 -30.94
C ILE A 104 -9.71 -20.93 -30.86
N ALA A 105 -10.48 -20.70 -29.80
CA ALA A 105 -11.11 -19.43 -29.50
C ALA A 105 -11.38 -19.30 -28.00
N SER A 106 -11.33 -18.08 -27.48
CA SER A 106 -11.72 -17.76 -26.10
C SER A 106 -12.55 -16.48 -26.08
N ALA A 107 -13.62 -16.48 -25.30
CA ALA A 107 -14.49 -15.33 -25.09
C ALA A 107 -14.68 -15.08 -23.59
N PRO A 108 -14.41 -13.87 -23.09
CA PRO A 108 -14.55 -13.58 -21.67
C PRO A 108 -16.01 -13.59 -21.23
N THR A 109 -16.28 -14.14 -20.06
CA THR A 109 -17.59 -14.00 -19.42
C THR A 109 -17.72 -12.60 -18.82
N ILE A 110 -18.78 -11.90 -19.20
CA ILE A 110 -19.07 -10.54 -18.72
C ILE A 110 -20.21 -10.61 -17.71
N SER A 111 -19.96 -10.11 -16.51
CA SER A 111 -20.98 -9.92 -15.48
C SER A 111 -21.55 -8.52 -15.54
N GLU A 112 -22.87 -8.38 -15.60
CA GLU A 112 -23.57 -7.09 -15.56
C GLU A 112 -24.44 -7.01 -14.31
N ARG A 113 -24.41 -5.86 -13.64
CA ARG A 113 -25.21 -5.57 -12.45
C ARG A 113 -25.89 -4.23 -12.63
N VAL A 114 -27.23 -4.22 -12.61
CA VAL A 114 -28.03 -3.02 -12.81
C VAL A 114 -28.86 -2.74 -11.55
N VAL A 115 -28.87 -1.48 -11.12
CA VAL A 115 -29.66 -0.99 -9.99
C VAL A 115 -30.38 0.28 -10.40
N GLU A 116 -31.70 0.28 -10.26
CA GLU A 116 -32.54 1.46 -10.44
C GLU A 116 -33.30 1.74 -9.15
N THR A 117 -33.15 2.95 -8.60
CA THR A 117 -33.78 3.30 -7.33
C THR A 117 -34.09 4.79 -7.23
N HIS A 118 -35.01 5.11 -6.33
CA HIS A 118 -35.28 6.48 -5.90
C HIS A 118 -35.13 6.56 -4.39
N THR A 119 -34.28 7.46 -3.92
CA THR A 119 -33.90 7.53 -2.50
C THR A 119 -33.74 8.97 -2.04
N ARG A 120 -33.88 9.20 -0.74
CA ARG A 120 -33.61 10.48 -0.09
C ARG A 120 -32.65 10.23 1.06
N VAL A 121 -31.51 10.89 1.01
CA VAL A 121 -30.43 10.70 1.98
C VAL A 121 -29.88 12.04 2.44
N PRO A 122 -29.26 12.11 3.63
CA PRO A 122 -28.59 13.32 4.07
C PRO A 122 -27.43 13.68 3.14
N ASN A 123 -27.13 14.97 3.03
CA ASN A 123 -25.97 15.47 2.31
C ASN A 123 -24.68 14.85 2.90
N ASN A 124 -23.69 14.59 2.05
CA ASN A 124 -22.40 14.02 2.43
C ASN A 124 -22.44 12.64 3.11
N THR A 125 -23.56 11.92 3.03
CA THR A 125 -23.72 10.60 3.64
C THR A 125 -23.70 9.50 2.57
N PRO A 126 -22.75 8.54 2.62
CA PRO A 126 -22.77 7.39 1.72
C PRO A 126 -23.95 6.49 2.04
N PHE A 127 -24.55 5.90 1.01
CA PHE A 127 -25.58 4.90 1.19
C PHE A 127 -25.50 3.83 0.09
N ILE A 128 -25.97 2.64 0.43
CA ILE A 128 -25.95 1.48 -0.43
C ILE A 128 -27.23 1.46 -1.25
N ILE A 129 -27.12 1.45 -2.59
CA ILE A 129 -28.27 1.33 -3.49
C ILE A 129 -28.54 -0.10 -3.93
N GLY A 130 -27.54 -0.97 -3.87
CA GLY A 130 -27.70 -2.39 -4.17
C GLY A 130 -26.47 -3.21 -3.83
N GLY A 131 -26.67 -4.50 -3.60
CA GLY A 131 -25.60 -5.46 -3.36
C GLY A 131 -26.01 -6.89 -3.73
N LEU A 132 -25.08 -7.64 -4.34
CA LEU A 132 -25.25 -9.06 -4.65
C LEU A 132 -24.12 -9.84 -3.96
N VAL A 133 -24.50 -10.82 -3.14
CA VAL A 133 -23.58 -11.75 -2.46
C VAL A 133 -23.71 -13.11 -3.15
N ALA A 134 -22.68 -13.50 -3.90
CA ALA A 134 -22.54 -14.85 -4.44
C ALA A 134 -21.51 -15.63 -3.62
N ARG A 135 -21.82 -16.89 -3.33
CA ARG A 135 -20.93 -17.82 -2.64
C ARG A 135 -20.86 -19.10 -3.45
N ASP A 136 -19.70 -19.33 -4.05
CA ASP A 136 -19.39 -20.57 -4.75
C ASP A 136 -18.50 -21.42 -3.83
N VAL A 137 -18.93 -22.66 -3.58
CA VAL A 137 -18.18 -23.61 -2.76
C VAL A 137 -17.87 -24.81 -3.65
N THR A 138 -16.61 -24.92 -4.07
CA THR A 138 -16.09 -26.08 -4.79
C THR A 138 -15.29 -26.93 -3.81
N LYS A 139 -15.62 -28.22 -3.75
CA LYS A 139 -14.91 -29.19 -2.92
C LYS A 139 -14.50 -30.36 -3.80
N ASP A 140 -13.22 -30.40 -4.13
CA ASP A 140 -12.60 -31.52 -4.84
C ASP A 140 -11.85 -32.38 -3.84
N GLN A 141 -12.10 -33.69 -3.89
CA GLN A 141 -11.41 -34.67 -3.05
C GLN A 141 -10.90 -35.81 -3.92
N SER A 142 -9.58 -35.94 -3.99
CA SER A 142 -8.90 -37.06 -4.61
C SER A 142 -8.37 -37.97 -3.51
N LYS A 143 -8.64 -39.28 -3.56
CA LYS A 143 -8.17 -40.23 -2.54
C LYS A 143 -7.66 -41.51 -3.15
N VAL A 144 -6.65 -42.12 -2.53
CA VAL A 144 -6.23 -43.48 -2.86
C VAL A 144 -7.30 -44.46 -2.37
N PRO A 145 -7.87 -45.32 -3.23
CA PRO A 145 -8.86 -46.33 -2.81
C PRO A 145 -8.32 -47.19 -1.65
N PHE A 146 -9.19 -47.54 -0.69
CA PHE A 146 -8.89 -48.26 0.56
C PHE A 146 -8.04 -47.51 1.60
N LEU A 147 -6.91 -46.92 1.21
CA LEU A 147 -6.00 -46.25 2.15
C LEU A 147 -6.50 -44.87 2.60
N GLY A 148 -7.22 -44.15 1.74
CA GLY A 148 -7.77 -42.81 2.05
C GLY A 148 -8.97 -42.82 3.00
N ASP A 149 -9.61 -43.98 3.23
CA ASP A 149 -10.80 -44.12 4.09
C ASP A 149 -10.46 -44.58 5.51
N LEU A 150 -9.19 -44.83 5.82
CA LEU A 150 -8.77 -45.26 7.15
C LEU A 150 -8.88 -44.10 8.16
N PRO A 151 -9.57 -44.29 9.29
CA PRO A 151 -9.59 -43.30 10.36
C PRO A 151 -8.15 -43.13 10.88
N ILE A 152 -7.69 -41.89 11.04
CA ILE A 152 -6.34 -41.49 11.50
C ILE A 152 -5.29 -41.35 10.39
N ILE A 153 -5.06 -42.35 9.54
CA ILE A 153 -3.99 -42.29 8.52
C ILE A 153 -4.46 -41.91 7.12
N GLY A 154 -5.76 -41.98 6.85
CA GLY A 154 -6.33 -41.66 5.54
C GLY A 154 -6.09 -40.22 5.09
N SER A 155 -5.79 -39.30 6.03
CA SER A 155 -5.45 -37.91 5.70
C SER A 155 -4.13 -37.76 4.94
N ALA A 156 -3.21 -38.72 5.06
CA ALA A 156 -1.96 -38.72 4.30
C ALA A 156 -2.13 -39.28 2.86
N PHE A 157 -3.27 -39.90 2.57
CA PHE A 157 -3.58 -40.55 1.29
C PHE A 157 -4.78 -39.91 0.57
N ARG A 158 -5.16 -38.70 1.00
CA ARG A 158 -6.19 -37.87 0.37
C ARG A 158 -5.61 -36.49 0.08
N ASP A 159 -6.01 -35.95 -1.05
CA ASP A 159 -5.83 -34.58 -1.45
C ASP A 159 -7.19 -33.89 -1.41
N GLU A 160 -7.31 -32.82 -0.63
CA GLU A 160 -8.55 -32.06 -0.47
C GLU A 160 -8.32 -30.62 -0.95
N ARG A 161 -8.94 -30.27 -2.07
CA ARG A 161 -8.97 -28.91 -2.56
C ARG A 161 -10.33 -28.30 -2.24
N ASN A 162 -10.34 -27.43 -1.23
CA ASN A 162 -11.50 -26.64 -0.84
C ASN A 162 -11.36 -25.23 -1.39
N GLU A 163 -12.11 -24.89 -2.44
CA GLU A 163 -12.14 -23.56 -3.03
C GLU A 163 -13.45 -22.87 -2.66
N ARG A 164 -13.36 -21.83 -1.81
CA ARG A 164 -14.52 -21.01 -1.41
C ARG A 164 -14.38 -19.65 -2.07
N LEU A 165 -15.17 -19.39 -3.09
CA LEU A 165 -15.17 -18.12 -3.77
C LEU A 165 -16.37 -17.29 -3.30
N LYS A 166 -16.10 -16.18 -2.61
CA LYS A 166 -17.14 -15.24 -2.18
C LYS A 166 -17.02 -13.98 -3.04
N ARG A 167 -18.01 -13.72 -3.88
CA ARG A 167 -18.07 -12.52 -4.73
C ARG A 167 -19.16 -11.60 -4.20
N GLU A 168 -18.76 -10.46 -3.65
CA GLU A 168 -19.67 -9.42 -3.16
C GLU A 168 -19.48 -8.17 -4.00
N VAL A 169 -20.54 -7.71 -4.67
CA VAL A 169 -20.54 -6.40 -5.33
C VAL A 169 -21.55 -5.52 -4.63
N ILE A 170 -21.11 -4.34 -4.20
CA ILE A 170 -21.93 -3.34 -3.50
C ILE A 170 -21.80 -2.04 -4.29
N ILE A 171 -22.93 -1.43 -4.64
CA ILE A 171 -22.98 -0.13 -5.31
C ILE A 171 -23.36 0.93 -4.28
N ILE A 172 -22.49 1.94 -4.14
CA ILE A 172 -22.59 2.99 -3.14
C ILE A 172 -22.66 4.33 -3.85
N VAL A 173 -23.52 5.22 -3.37
CA VAL A 173 -23.64 6.58 -3.86
C VAL A 173 -23.50 7.54 -2.69
N THR A 174 -22.75 8.62 -2.88
CA THR A 174 -22.58 9.69 -1.88
C THR A 174 -22.94 11.03 -2.53
N PRO A 175 -24.06 11.66 -2.16
CA PRO A 175 -24.38 12.99 -2.68
C PRO A 175 -23.57 14.07 -1.96
N ARG A 176 -23.21 15.12 -2.69
CA ARG A 176 -22.59 16.32 -2.12
C ARG A 176 -23.18 17.58 -2.73
N VAL A 177 -23.77 18.43 -1.89
CA VAL A 177 -24.27 19.76 -2.26
C VAL A 177 -23.12 20.77 -2.17
N LEU A 178 -22.90 21.55 -3.24
CA LEU A 178 -21.87 22.59 -3.29
C LEU A 178 -22.45 23.96 -2.91
N PRO A 179 -21.76 24.77 -2.10
CA PRO A 179 -22.22 26.12 -1.73
C PRO A 179 -22.05 27.12 -2.89
N GLU A 180 -23.02 28.04 -3.05
CA GLU A 180 -23.05 29.05 -4.14
C GLU A 180 -21.85 30.03 -4.12
N ARG A 181 -21.14 30.17 -2.99
CA ARG A 181 -20.16 31.24 -2.77
C ARG A 181 -18.74 30.98 -3.29
N GLN A 182 -18.48 29.80 -3.87
CA GLN A 182 -17.22 29.55 -4.58
C GLN A 182 -17.46 29.69 -6.07
N LEU A 183 -17.13 30.87 -6.62
CA LEU A 183 -16.87 31.03 -8.04
C LEU A 183 -15.92 29.91 -8.47
N VAL A 184 -16.44 28.97 -9.26
CA VAL A 184 -15.69 27.87 -9.87
C VAL A 184 -14.86 28.49 -10.99
N THR A 185 -13.84 29.23 -10.61
CA THR A 185 -12.87 29.76 -11.57
C THR A 185 -11.98 28.58 -11.96
N SER A 186 -12.17 28.14 -13.19
CA SER A 186 -11.28 27.31 -14.00
C SER A 186 -11.49 25.80 -13.87
N ALA A 187 -12.29 25.29 -14.81
CA ALA A 187 -12.36 23.93 -15.32
C ALA A 187 -11.28 22.95 -14.82
N LEU A 188 -11.64 22.12 -13.83
CA LEU A 188 -11.36 20.69 -13.68
C LEU A 188 -11.89 20.27 -12.28
N PRO A 189 -12.60 19.14 -12.13
CA PRO A 189 -12.93 18.56 -10.82
C PRO A 189 -11.71 18.08 -10.01
N GLU A 190 -10.48 18.36 -10.44
CA GLU A 190 -9.34 17.48 -10.15
C GLU A 190 -8.54 17.78 -8.87
N ASP A 191 -8.64 18.96 -8.27
CA ASP A 191 -7.71 19.36 -7.19
C ASP A 191 -8.38 19.92 -5.91
N LYS A 192 -9.69 19.69 -5.70
CA LYS A 192 -10.36 20.12 -4.46
C LYS A 192 -10.51 18.98 -3.47
N ASP A 193 -10.23 19.26 -2.18
CA ASP A 193 -10.50 18.37 -1.03
C ASP A 193 -11.96 17.88 -0.98
N ALA A 194 -12.85 18.59 -1.67
CA ALA A 194 -14.26 18.26 -1.76
C ALA A 194 -14.58 16.93 -2.51
N PHE A 195 -13.62 16.33 -3.19
CA PHE A 195 -13.83 15.05 -3.88
C PHE A 195 -13.19 13.86 -3.16
N ASP A 196 -12.40 14.12 -2.12
CA ASP A 196 -11.83 13.07 -1.30
C ASP A 196 -12.88 12.55 -0.30
N SER A 197 -12.94 11.23 -0.13
CA SER A 197 -13.88 10.58 0.78
C SER A 197 -13.21 10.37 2.13
N PHE A 198 -13.37 11.33 3.05
CA PHE A 198 -12.93 11.22 4.44
C PHE A 198 -14.15 10.96 5.35
N ASP A 199 -13.91 10.37 6.53
CA ASP A 199 -14.91 10.13 7.60
C ASP A 199 -16.11 9.23 7.26
N ASN A 200 -15.91 8.21 6.42
CA ASN A 200 -16.92 7.17 6.21
C ASN A 200 -16.72 6.02 7.22
N GLU A 201 -17.68 5.80 8.12
CA GLU A 201 -17.60 4.68 9.08
C GLU A 201 -17.69 3.29 8.41
N LEU A 202 -18.32 3.22 7.25
CA LEU A 202 -18.52 1.96 6.51
C LEU A 202 -17.38 1.63 5.54
N PHE A 203 -16.52 2.59 5.17
CA PHE A 203 -15.50 2.38 4.13
C PHE A 203 -14.20 3.11 4.42
N ARG A 204 -13.09 2.52 3.98
CA ARG A 204 -11.75 3.12 4.10
C ARG A 204 -11.71 4.44 3.33
N SER A 205 -11.20 5.48 3.98
CA SER A 205 -10.96 6.78 3.36
C SER A 205 -10.02 6.61 2.16
N ALA A 206 -10.18 7.43 1.12
CA ALA A 206 -9.26 7.41 -0.01
C ALA A 206 -9.00 8.84 -0.47
N TYR A 207 -7.77 9.07 -0.89
CA TYR A 207 -7.25 10.36 -1.29
C TYR A 207 -6.67 10.28 -2.70
N ARG A 208 -6.97 11.27 -3.54
CA ARG A 208 -6.42 11.37 -4.90
C ARG A 208 -5.12 12.16 -4.90
N ILE A 209 -4.03 11.56 -5.41
CA ILE A 209 -2.72 12.21 -5.54
C ILE A 209 -2.81 13.42 -6.48
N ARG A 210 -2.30 14.57 -6.03
CA ARG A 210 -2.30 15.85 -6.75
C ARG A 210 -0.90 16.26 -7.22
N ALA A 211 -0.83 17.29 -8.05
CA ALA A 211 0.43 17.82 -8.62
C ALA A 211 1.47 18.16 -7.54
N GLU A 212 1.01 18.82 -6.49
CA GLU A 212 1.78 19.22 -5.31
C GLU A 212 2.28 18.06 -4.42
N ASP A 213 1.71 16.86 -4.57
CA ASP A 213 2.10 15.66 -3.81
C ASP A 213 3.29 14.92 -4.44
N VAL A 214 3.54 15.18 -5.72
CA VAL A 214 4.57 14.51 -6.50
C VAL A 214 5.81 15.39 -6.58
N PHE A 215 6.93 14.81 -6.19
CA PHE A 215 8.23 15.50 -6.20
C PHE A 215 8.80 15.57 -7.62
N ASP A 216 9.48 16.67 -7.94
CA ASP A 216 10.29 16.75 -9.16
C ASP A 216 11.59 15.95 -8.97
N LEU A 217 11.58 14.73 -9.49
CA LEU A 217 12.71 13.80 -9.42
C LEU A 217 13.54 13.77 -10.71
N LYS A 218 13.53 14.85 -11.52
CA LYS A 218 14.35 14.93 -12.75
C LYS A 218 15.83 14.67 -12.49
N PHE A 219 16.36 15.14 -11.36
CA PHE A 219 17.77 14.93 -11.02
C PHE A 219 18.16 13.45 -10.89
N ILE A 220 17.25 12.59 -10.41
CA ILE A 220 17.45 11.13 -10.33
C ILE A 220 17.09 10.49 -11.67
N THR A 221 15.90 10.78 -12.19
CA THR A 221 15.37 10.11 -13.39
C THR A 221 16.14 10.46 -14.67
N GLN A 222 16.88 11.56 -14.71
CA GLN A 222 17.75 11.97 -15.82
C GLN A 222 19.24 11.72 -15.53
N ASN A 223 19.58 11.17 -14.35
CA ASN A 223 20.95 10.85 -14.02
C ASN A 223 21.53 9.83 -15.02
N ARG A 224 22.68 10.16 -15.62
CA ARG A 224 23.29 9.36 -16.69
C ARG A 224 23.79 8.00 -16.20
N GLN A 225 24.39 7.95 -15.00
CA GLN A 225 24.91 6.71 -14.41
C GLN A 225 23.78 5.77 -14.04
N LEU A 226 22.74 6.28 -13.38
CA LEU A 226 21.58 5.47 -13.01
C LEU A 226 20.86 4.93 -14.26
N ARG A 227 20.60 5.76 -15.28
CA ARG A 227 20.03 5.29 -16.56
C ARG A 227 20.93 4.29 -17.28
N HIS A 228 22.24 4.37 -17.09
CA HIS A 228 23.14 3.38 -17.65
C HIS A 228 23.00 2.05 -16.90
N ALA A 229 23.05 2.06 -15.57
CA ALA A 229 22.84 0.90 -14.72
C ALA A 229 21.49 0.20 -14.99
N GLN A 230 20.39 0.96 -15.04
CA GLN A 230 19.06 0.45 -15.37
C GLN A 230 19.03 -0.25 -16.74
N ARG A 231 19.60 0.38 -17.78
CA ARG A 231 19.69 -0.24 -19.11
C ARG A 231 20.47 -1.55 -19.11
N LEU A 232 21.55 -1.65 -18.33
CA LEU A 232 22.32 -2.90 -18.22
C LEU A 232 21.50 -3.98 -17.52
N ALA A 233 20.85 -3.62 -16.41
CA ALA A 233 19.98 -4.52 -15.67
C ALA A 233 18.79 -5.00 -16.52
N ASP A 234 18.14 -4.12 -17.28
CA ASP A 234 17.05 -4.45 -18.21
C ASP A 234 17.52 -5.41 -19.32
N ILE A 235 18.71 -5.19 -19.91
CA ILE A 235 19.26 -6.10 -20.92
C ILE A 235 19.46 -7.51 -20.35
N ILE A 236 19.96 -7.61 -19.12
CA ILE A 236 20.16 -8.90 -18.46
C ILE A 236 18.83 -9.56 -18.15
N ALA A 237 17.88 -8.81 -17.59
CA ALA A 237 16.53 -9.28 -17.28
C ALA A 237 15.77 -9.78 -18.52
N MET A 238 15.90 -9.10 -19.66
CA MET A 238 15.30 -9.53 -20.93
C MET A 238 15.90 -10.84 -21.46
N ARG A 239 17.16 -11.13 -21.13
CA ARG A 239 17.86 -12.35 -21.60
C ARG A 239 17.75 -13.51 -20.62
N ASN A 240 17.47 -13.24 -19.35
CA ASN A 240 17.28 -14.23 -18.31
C ASN A 240 16.29 -13.71 -17.26
N VAL A 241 15.11 -14.31 -17.24
CA VAL A 241 14.00 -13.92 -16.36
C VAL A 241 14.32 -14.22 -14.88
N ASP A 242 15.03 -15.31 -14.60
CA ASP A 242 15.39 -15.69 -13.23
C ASP A 242 16.33 -14.65 -12.59
N LEU A 243 17.26 -14.13 -13.38
CA LEU A 243 18.16 -13.05 -12.96
C LEU A 243 17.43 -11.70 -12.81
N ALA A 244 16.28 -11.51 -13.46
CA ALA A 244 15.51 -10.27 -13.31
C ALA A 244 14.97 -10.11 -11.88
N GLY A 245 14.65 -11.22 -11.21
CA GLY A 245 14.10 -11.25 -9.85
C GLY A 245 15.15 -11.24 -8.73
N SER A 246 16.43 -11.43 -9.06
CA SER A 246 17.50 -11.54 -8.06
C SER A 246 18.00 -10.17 -7.61
N TYR A 247 18.46 -10.10 -6.35
CA TYR A 247 19.22 -8.95 -5.88
C TYR A 247 20.62 -8.98 -6.51
N PRO A 248 21.17 -7.84 -6.98
CA PRO A 248 20.63 -6.49 -6.95
C PRO A 248 19.85 -6.09 -8.22
N LEU A 249 19.81 -6.91 -9.27
CA LEU A 249 19.19 -6.57 -10.57
C LEU A 249 17.74 -6.08 -10.42
N ARG A 250 16.94 -6.72 -9.56
CA ARG A 250 15.53 -6.37 -9.30
C ARG A 250 15.31 -4.92 -8.83
N THR A 251 16.33 -4.24 -8.30
CA THR A 251 16.23 -2.85 -7.83
C THR A 251 16.51 -1.83 -8.91
N PHE A 252 17.02 -2.27 -10.08
CA PHE A 252 17.33 -1.42 -11.24
C PHE A 252 16.49 -1.73 -12.48
N THR A 253 15.72 -2.82 -12.49
CA THR A 253 14.88 -3.22 -13.62
C THR A 253 13.52 -2.52 -13.62
N ASN A 254 12.86 -2.51 -14.78
CA ASN A 254 11.51 -1.95 -14.94
C ASN A 254 11.43 -0.48 -14.49
N GLY A 255 12.48 0.30 -14.74
CA GLY A 255 12.57 1.71 -14.36
C GLY A 255 12.56 2.00 -12.86
N ARG A 256 12.83 0.98 -12.02
CA ARG A 256 13.06 1.13 -10.57
C ARG A 256 14.47 1.63 -10.30
N PHE A 257 14.68 2.20 -9.11
CA PHE A 257 16.01 2.46 -8.60
C PHE A 257 16.07 2.24 -7.08
N PRO A 258 17.26 1.93 -6.53
CA PRO A 258 17.44 1.77 -5.09
C PRO A 258 16.99 3.01 -4.29
N GLY A 259 16.25 2.84 -3.20
CA GLY A 259 15.74 3.97 -2.43
C GLY A 259 14.43 4.58 -2.93
N GLU A 260 13.85 4.15 -4.06
CA GLU A 260 12.63 4.78 -4.58
C GLU A 260 11.46 4.76 -3.57
N ARG A 261 11.34 3.69 -2.76
CA ARG A 261 10.29 3.55 -1.75
C ARG A 261 10.39 4.61 -0.66
N ILE A 262 11.60 5.03 -0.31
CA ILE A 262 11.84 6.08 0.69
C ILE A 262 11.24 7.40 0.21
N LEU A 263 11.38 7.70 -1.09
CA LEU A 263 10.77 8.89 -1.70
C LEU A 263 9.24 8.78 -1.72
N VAL A 264 8.68 7.62 -2.06
CA VAL A 264 7.23 7.38 -1.98
C VAL A 264 6.71 7.59 -0.56
N TYR A 265 7.40 7.05 0.46
CA TYR A 265 7.03 7.28 1.86
C TYR A 265 7.08 8.75 2.23
N ARG A 266 8.08 9.49 1.75
CA ARG A 266 8.18 10.93 1.99
C ARG A 266 7.05 11.71 1.30
N GLN A 267 6.65 11.33 0.09
CA GLN A 267 5.50 11.92 -0.60
C GLN A 267 4.19 11.65 0.16
N MET A 268 3.96 10.39 0.57
CA MET A 268 2.81 10.01 1.41
C MET A 268 2.80 10.76 2.75
N TYR A 269 3.96 10.95 3.36
CA TYR A 269 4.11 11.72 4.60
C TYR A 269 3.68 13.18 4.42
N GLU A 270 4.07 13.84 3.33
CA GLU A 270 3.65 15.23 3.07
C GLU A 270 2.14 15.34 2.86
N VAL A 271 1.52 14.35 2.19
CA VAL A 271 0.05 14.26 2.09
C VAL A 271 -0.60 14.17 3.46
N ILE A 272 -0.15 13.23 4.30
CA ILE A 272 -0.67 13.05 5.67
C ILE A 272 -0.52 14.34 6.49
N LYS A 273 0.64 14.99 6.37
CA LYS A 273 0.97 16.23 7.07
C LYS A 273 0.08 17.40 6.62
N ARG A 274 -0.24 17.53 5.34
CA ARG A 274 -1.14 18.59 4.83
C ARG A 274 -2.57 18.36 5.26
N LEU A 275 -3.03 17.11 5.23
CA LEU A 275 -4.38 16.73 5.62
C LEU A 275 -4.58 16.69 7.14
N GLU A 276 -3.52 16.88 7.92
CA GLU A 276 -3.51 16.87 9.38
C GLU A 276 -4.13 15.59 9.99
N ILE A 277 -4.08 14.46 9.28
CA ILE A 277 -4.64 13.17 9.75
C ILE A 277 -3.97 12.74 11.07
N ASP A 278 -2.72 13.15 11.29
CA ASP A 278 -2.00 12.89 12.53
C ASP A 278 -2.67 13.49 13.78
N ALA A 279 -3.51 14.53 13.62
CA ALA A 279 -4.20 15.23 14.70
C ALA A 279 -5.17 14.33 15.51
N ALA A 280 -5.71 13.28 14.89
CA ALA A 280 -6.61 12.33 15.55
C ALA A 280 -5.88 11.21 16.34
N VAL A 281 -4.55 11.10 16.24
CA VAL A 281 -3.76 10.16 17.05
C VAL A 281 -3.53 10.75 18.45
N ASP A 282 -4.29 10.31 19.44
CA ASP A 282 -4.09 10.73 20.84
C ASP A 282 -2.72 10.25 21.38
N PRO A 283 -1.80 11.16 21.77
CA PRO A 283 -0.52 10.79 22.38
C PRO A 283 -0.63 9.92 23.63
N HIS A 284 -1.72 10.04 24.40
CA HIS A 284 -1.96 9.23 25.59
C HIS A 284 -2.34 7.79 25.28
N LYS A 285 -2.67 7.48 24.03
CA LYS A 285 -3.03 6.13 23.57
C LYS A 285 -2.00 5.52 22.64
N VAL A 286 -0.79 6.06 22.67
CA VAL A 286 0.36 5.46 22.00
C VAL A 286 1.06 4.53 22.99
N ILE A 287 1.27 3.27 22.59
CA ILE A 287 1.91 2.22 23.40
C ILE A 287 3.16 1.68 22.73
N PHE A 288 4.05 1.10 23.52
CA PHE A 288 5.20 0.33 23.08
C PHE A 288 5.45 -0.82 24.06
N PHE A 289 6.24 -1.82 23.65
CA PHE A 289 6.61 -2.92 24.53
C PHE A 289 7.86 -2.56 25.35
N GLU A 290 7.88 -2.90 26.63
CA GLU A 290 9.01 -2.76 27.54
C GLU A 290 9.49 -4.16 27.95
N GLU A 291 10.80 -4.37 28.09
CA GLU A 291 11.32 -5.68 28.53
C GLU A 291 10.86 -5.96 29.96
N ASP A 292 10.30 -7.14 30.19
CA ASP A 292 9.92 -7.60 31.52
C ASP A 292 10.55 -8.96 31.78
N LEU A 293 11.64 -8.95 32.55
CA LEU A 293 12.40 -10.15 32.91
C LEU A 293 11.69 -11.01 33.97
N GLU A 294 10.62 -10.51 34.59
CA GLU A 294 9.88 -11.20 35.66
C GLU A 294 8.61 -11.91 35.15
N SER A 295 8.07 -11.51 34.00
CA SER A 295 6.86 -12.10 33.39
C SER A 295 7.16 -13.31 32.51
N GLU A 296 6.32 -14.35 32.54
CA GLU A 296 6.41 -15.54 31.68
C GLU A 296 6.41 -15.20 30.17
N THR A 297 5.88 -14.03 29.80
CA THR A 297 5.81 -13.55 28.41
C THR A 297 7.04 -12.76 27.96
N GLY A 298 7.88 -12.29 28.89
CA GLY A 298 9.12 -11.56 28.60
C GLY A 298 8.99 -10.07 28.26
N PHE A 299 7.77 -9.50 28.21
CA PHE A 299 7.54 -8.08 27.92
C PHE A 299 6.24 -7.54 28.53
N ASN A 300 6.22 -6.24 28.82
CA ASN A 300 5.06 -5.47 29.28
C ASN A 300 4.63 -4.43 28.24
N VAL A 301 3.37 -3.98 28.32
CA VAL A 301 2.86 -2.88 27.49
C VAL A 301 2.84 -1.59 28.32
N ASN A 302 3.50 -0.55 27.83
CA ASN A 302 3.52 0.75 28.48
C ASN A 302 2.99 1.85 27.55
N PHE A 303 2.31 2.83 28.14
CA PHE A 303 1.88 4.02 27.41
C PHE A 303 3.06 4.99 27.30
N LEU A 304 3.29 5.52 26.10
CA LEU A 304 4.41 6.40 25.79
C LEU A 304 4.49 7.57 26.77
N THR A 305 3.39 8.29 26.94
CA THR A 305 3.32 9.47 27.83
C THR A 305 3.50 9.11 29.30
N LYS A 306 3.03 7.94 29.74
CA LYS A 306 3.22 7.45 31.11
C LYS A 306 4.68 7.10 31.38
N TYR A 307 5.33 6.41 30.45
CA TYR A 307 6.75 6.07 30.52
C TYR A 307 7.63 7.33 30.56
N PHE A 308 7.31 8.28 29.69
CA PHE A 308 7.87 9.61 29.66
C PHE A 308 7.73 10.36 30.99
N ALA A 309 6.55 10.39 31.59
CA ALA A 309 6.35 11.00 32.91
C ALA A 309 7.22 10.34 34.00
N LYS A 310 7.38 9.00 33.95
CA LYS A 310 8.27 8.24 34.85
C LYS A 310 9.74 8.67 34.66
N LEU A 311 10.21 8.81 33.42
CA LEU A 311 11.58 9.26 33.13
C LEU A 311 11.84 10.71 33.58
N GLY A 312 10.85 11.59 33.46
CA GLY A 312 10.96 12.99 33.88
C GLY A 312 10.68 13.25 35.36
N GLU A 313 10.46 12.20 36.18
CA GLU A 313 10.03 12.29 37.58
C GLU A 313 8.77 13.17 37.78
N ILE A 314 7.88 13.20 36.79
CA ILE A 314 6.68 14.03 36.82
C ILE A 314 5.56 13.26 37.50
N ASN A 315 5.15 13.72 38.69
CA ASN A 315 3.99 13.17 39.37
C ASN A 315 2.70 13.54 38.62
N VAL A 316 2.03 12.54 38.04
CA VAL A 316 0.74 12.68 37.36
C VAL A 316 -0.33 12.07 38.27
N PRO A 317 -1.31 12.87 38.76
CA PRO A 317 -2.42 12.34 39.54
C PRO A 317 -3.15 11.20 38.80
N PRO A 318 -3.62 10.15 39.50
CA PRO A 318 -4.18 8.94 38.88
C PRO A 318 -5.33 9.20 37.90
N ASP A 319 -6.12 10.26 38.13
CA ASP A 319 -7.31 10.60 37.35
C ASP A 319 -7.08 11.72 36.33
N SER A 320 -5.83 12.13 36.10
CA SER A 320 -5.48 13.24 35.20
C SER A 320 -4.60 12.77 34.05
N GLN A 321 -4.87 13.29 32.84
CA GLN A 321 -3.94 13.15 31.72
C GLN A 321 -2.76 14.08 31.91
N LEU A 322 -1.55 13.58 31.61
CA LEU A 322 -0.33 14.39 31.59
C LEU A 322 -0.50 15.49 30.55
N ASP A 323 -0.43 16.76 30.93
CA ASP A 323 -0.30 17.82 29.92
C ASP A 323 1.02 17.62 29.18
N VAL A 324 0.91 17.26 27.90
CA VAL A 324 2.06 16.94 27.05
C VAL A 324 2.97 18.16 26.85
N ASN A 325 2.42 19.39 26.89
CA ASN A 325 3.23 20.60 26.85
C ASN A 325 3.97 20.80 28.17
N LEU A 326 3.27 20.63 29.30
CA LEU A 326 3.89 20.65 30.63
C LEU A 326 4.96 19.55 30.79
N PHE A 327 4.77 18.41 30.13
CA PHE A 327 5.76 17.34 30.04
C PHE A 327 7.03 17.82 29.36
N PHE A 328 6.95 18.42 28.16
CA PHE A 328 8.15 18.96 27.49
C PHE A 328 8.74 20.17 28.21
N ASP A 329 7.92 20.99 28.86
CA ASP A 329 8.37 22.13 29.66
C ASP A 329 9.12 21.67 30.92
N LYS A 330 8.67 20.58 31.57
CA LYS A 330 9.35 19.93 32.70
C LYS A 330 10.53 19.06 32.26
N LEU A 331 10.47 18.46 31.07
CA LEU A 331 11.61 17.83 30.39
C LEU A 331 12.57 18.84 29.73
N ASN A 332 12.55 20.10 30.12
CA ASN A 332 13.73 20.99 30.01
C ASN A 332 14.93 20.48 30.83
N LEU A 333 15.23 19.18 30.76
CA LEU A 333 16.57 18.63 30.67
C LEU A 333 17.22 19.30 29.46
N TYR A 334 17.74 20.52 29.65
CA TYR A 334 18.46 21.26 28.61
C TYR A 334 19.41 20.29 27.91
N ASP A 335 19.25 20.18 26.60
CA ASP A 335 20.09 19.38 25.74
C ASP A 335 19.93 17.85 25.90
N LYS A 336 18.74 17.29 26.15
CA LYS A 336 18.53 15.82 26.09
C LYS A 336 17.46 15.35 25.12
N ALA A 337 17.63 14.16 24.54
CA ALA A 337 16.67 13.48 23.67
C ALA A 337 16.52 12.01 24.06
N ILE A 338 15.30 11.47 23.95
CA ILE A 338 15.02 10.06 24.21
C ILE A 338 15.01 9.32 22.88
N ALA A 339 15.82 8.27 22.77
CA ALA A 339 15.86 7.38 21.63
C ALA A 339 15.21 6.04 21.96
N MET A 340 14.34 5.56 21.07
CA MET A 340 13.81 4.20 21.09
C MET A 340 14.31 3.47 19.85
N THR A 341 15.21 2.51 20.03
CA THR A 341 15.91 1.83 18.94
C THR A 341 15.48 0.38 18.82
N TYR A 342 14.96 0.00 17.66
CA TYR A 342 14.55 -1.35 17.32
C TYR A 342 15.63 -2.01 16.48
N THR A 343 16.12 -3.18 16.91
CA THR A 343 17.13 -3.96 16.18
C THR A 343 16.46 -5.11 15.44
N LEU A 344 16.76 -5.25 14.15
CA LEU A 344 16.23 -6.31 13.30
C LEU A 344 17.14 -7.53 13.34
N TYR A 345 16.66 -8.59 13.98
CA TYR A 345 17.32 -9.89 14.04
C TYR A 345 16.89 -10.75 12.83
N GLN A 346 17.32 -10.35 11.63
CA GLN A 346 17.06 -11.13 10.41
C GLN A 346 17.84 -12.45 10.47
N TYR A 347 17.18 -13.58 10.18
CA TYR A 347 17.77 -14.94 10.15
C TYR A 347 18.15 -15.54 11.52
N GLU A 348 17.75 -14.91 12.62
CA GLU A 348 17.89 -15.50 13.95
C GLU A 348 16.94 -16.70 14.08
N THR A 349 17.50 -17.88 14.39
CA THR A 349 16.73 -19.12 14.55
C THR A 349 16.31 -19.38 15.99
N ASP A 350 16.86 -18.62 16.94
CA ASP A 350 16.49 -18.71 18.34
C ASP A 350 15.11 -18.06 18.58
N PRO A 351 14.09 -18.86 18.97
CA PRO A 351 12.73 -18.35 19.20
C PRO A 351 12.66 -17.26 20.27
N VAL A 352 13.53 -17.31 21.29
CA VAL A 352 13.55 -16.32 22.37
C VAL A 352 14.00 -14.95 21.86
N THR A 353 15.03 -14.94 21.00
CA THR A 353 15.54 -13.70 20.40
C THR A 353 14.59 -13.11 19.36
N VAL A 354 13.85 -13.94 18.60
CA VAL A 354 12.80 -13.47 17.69
C VAL A 354 11.65 -12.80 18.45
N MET A 355 11.25 -13.35 19.61
CA MET A 355 10.18 -12.77 20.44
C MET A 355 10.58 -11.45 21.12
N ARG A 356 11.88 -11.08 21.13
CA ARG A 356 12.38 -9.79 21.64
C ARG A 356 12.33 -8.66 20.61
N GLN A 357 12.09 -8.96 19.33
CA GLN A 357 12.04 -7.97 18.24
C GLN A 357 11.10 -6.77 18.45
N PRO A 358 9.91 -6.90 19.08
CA PRO A 358 9.01 -5.76 19.22
C PRO A 358 9.40 -4.82 20.37
N VAL A 359 10.46 -5.12 21.12
CA VAL A 359 10.92 -4.31 22.27
C VAL A 359 12.06 -3.37 21.84
N PRO A 360 11.91 -2.04 21.96
CA PRO A 360 12.99 -1.10 21.70
C PRO A 360 13.99 -1.06 22.85
N HIS A 361 15.26 -0.84 22.52
CA HIS A 361 16.23 -0.32 23.47
C HIS A 361 16.01 1.18 23.66
N VAL A 362 15.68 1.60 24.89
CA VAL A 362 15.40 2.99 25.22
C VAL A 362 16.59 3.61 25.94
N GLU A 363 17.13 4.70 25.39
CA GLU A 363 18.29 5.39 25.93
C GLU A 363 18.11 6.93 25.82
N THR A 364 18.71 7.66 26.77
CA THR A 364 18.73 9.13 26.75
C THR A 364 20.08 9.64 26.26
N PHE A 365 20.06 10.55 25.30
CA PHE A 365 21.25 11.16 24.70
C PHE A 365 21.32 12.66 24.95
N ASP A 366 22.53 13.21 25.02
CA ASP A 366 22.72 14.65 24.99
C ASP A 366 22.54 15.19 23.56
N CYS A 367 21.65 16.16 23.40
CA CYS A 367 21.19 16.72 22.15
C CYS A 367 20.98 18.26 22.29
N PRO A 368 22.04 19.07 22.22
CA PRO A 368 21.97 20.51 22.48
C PRO A 368 21.30 21.33 21.39
N ASP A 369 21.37 20.86 20.14
CA ASP A 369 20.83 21.57 19.01
C ASP A 369 20.22 20.61 17.98
N ARG A 370 19.49 21.18 17.02
CA ARG A 370 18.84 20.36 16.00
C ARG A 370 19.85 19.67 15.07
N LYS A 371 21.04 20.23 14.88
CA LYS A 371 22.08 19.56 14.09
C LYS A 371 22.60 18.31 14.79
N THR A 372 22.72 18.33 16.12
CA THR A 372 23.06 17.13 16.90
C THR A 372 21.93 16.12 16.83
N TRP A 373 20.67 16.54 16.91
CA TRP A 373 19.51 15.66 16.71
C TRP A 373 19.57 14.93 15.35
N ASP A 374 19.83 15.66 14.27
CA ASP A 374 19.89 15.08 12.92
C ASP A 374 21.03 14.07 12.79
N LYS A 375 22.20 14.39 13.37
CA LYS A 375 23.37 13.48 13.39
C LYS A 375 23.10 12.23 14.24
N LEU A 376 22.53 12.39 15.42
CA LEU A 376 22.19 11.28 16.33
C LEU A 376 21.20 10.35 15.66
N LEU A 377 20.13 10.88 15.08
CA LEU A 377 19.15 10.06 14.36
C LEU A 377 19.81 9.26 13.24
N TRP A 378 20.70 9.89 12.45
CA TRP A 378 21.45 9.17 11.42
C TRP A 378 22.34 8.05 11.98
N GLN A 379 23.08 8.33 13.06
CA GLN A 379 24.00 7.37 13.70
C GLN A 379 23.27 6.17 14.28
N LEU A 380 22.15 6.40 14.98
CA LEU A 380 21.35 5.35 15.61
C LEU A 380 20.72 4.38 14.59
N ASN A 381 20.48 4.86 13.36
CA ASN A 381 19.95 4.07 12.26
C ASN A 381 21.04 3.43 11.38
N GLN A 382 22.31 3.50 11.77
CA GLN A 382 23.36 2.70 11.12
C GLN A 382 23.34 1.26 11.66
N PRO A 383 23.79 0.28 10.85
CA PRO A 383 23.93 -1.10 11.31
C PRO A 383 24.77 -1.16 12.60
N ASP A 384 24.46 -2.12 13.47
CA ASP A 384 25.27 -2.35 14.65
C ASP A 384 26.61 -3.05 14.33
N GLU A 385 27.42 -3.33 15.36
CA GLU A 385 28.72 -4.00 15.20
C GLU A 385 28.61 -5.39 14.55
N GLN A 386 27.45 -6.03 14.62
CA GLN A 386 27.15 -7.32 14.03
C GLN A 386 26.53 -7.19 12.62
N GLY A 387 26.39 -5.97 12.10
CA GLY A 387 25.77 -5.68 10.81
C GLY A 387 24.24 -5.74 10.80
N ARG A 388 23.59 -5.87 11.97
CA ARG A 388 22.14 -5.89 12.11
C ARG A 388 21.56 -4.50 11.87
N GLN A 389 20.48 -4.44 11.10
CA GLN A 389 19.80 -3.18 10.80
C GLN A 389 19.08 -2.65 12.04
N ARG A 390 19.08 -1.34 12.22
CA ARG A 390 18.42 -0.66 13.34
C ARG A 390 17.54 0.47 12.84
N TYR A 391 16.41 0.65 13.50
CA TYR A 391 15.55 1.80 13.29
C TYR A 391 15.21 2.50 14.60
N SER A 392 15.37 3.82 14.63
CA SER A 392 15.23 4.59 15.87
C SER A 392 14.25 5.74 15.76
N ILE A 393 13.49 5.95 16.83
CA ILE A 393 12.65 7.12 17.05
C ILE A 393 13.37 8.02 18.05
N LEU A 394 13.57 9.30 17.71
CA LEU A 394 14.25 10.28 18.55
C LEU A 394 13.29 11.41 18.92
N ILE A 395 12.99 11.57 20.21
CA ILE A 395 12.03 12.55 20.71
C ILE A 395 12.75 13.54 21.63
N GLN A 396 12.74 14.81 21.24
CA GLN A 396 13.27 15.92 22.04
C GLN A 396 12.17 16.91 22.43
N ASN A 397 11.17 17.13 21.57
CA ASN A 397 10.11 18.13 21.79
C ASN A 397 8.75 17.71 21.20
N ALA A 398 7.72 18.54 21.42
CA ALA A 398 6.37 18.32 20.91
C ALA A 398 6.30 18.18 19.38
N LYS A 399 7.21 18.80 18.62
CA LYS A 399 7.26 18.63 17.16
C LYS A 399 7.70 17.22 16.79
N ASP A 400 8.61 16.60 17.54
CA ASP A 400 9.02 15.21 17.33
C ASP A 400 7.90 14.23 17.67
N LEU A 401 7.09 14.53 18.69
CA LEU A 401 5.88 13.75 18.96
C LEU A 401 4.86 13.85 17.82
N LYS A 402 4.70 15.04 17.21
CA LYS A 402 3.88 15.21 16.00
C LYS A 402 4.44 14.39 14.82
N ARG A 403 5.77 14.35 14.65
CA ARG A 403 6.42 13.51 13.63
C ARG A 403 6.17 12.01 13.88
N LEU A 404 6.25 11.56 15.13
CA LEU A 404 5.93 10.19 15.50
C LEU A 404 4.48 9.82 15.16
N ARG A 405 3.51 10.69 15.49
CA ARG A 405 2.11 10.49 15.14
C ARG A 405 1.90 10.37 13.63
N ARG A 406 2.61 11.17 12.83
CA ARG A 406 2.61 11.03 11.36
C ARG A 406 3.22 9.72 10.89
N ALA A 407 4.31 9.27 11.49
CA ALA A 407 4.91 7.97 11.18
C ALA A 407 3.94 6.81 11.46
N ILE A 408 3.18 6.87 12.57
CA ILE A 408 2.12 5.91 12.90
C ILE A 408 1.01 5.89 11.83
N VAL A 409 0.55 7.07 11.37
CA VAL A 409 -0.45 7.14 10.29
C VAL A 409 0.15 6.63 8.97
N LEU A 410 1.40 6.99 8.68
CA LEU A 410 2.09 6.56 7.47
C LEU A 410 2.23 5.04 7.41
N LYS A 411 2.59 4.39 8.52
CA LYS A 411 2.65 2.92 8.61
C LYS A 411 1.36 2.28 8.11
N ARG A 412 0.23 2.67 8.69
CA ARG A 412 -1.10 2.15 8.29
C ARG A 412 -1.44 2.50 6.85
N THR A 413 -1.06 3.69 6.41
CA THR A 413 -1.29 4.11 5.01
C THR A 413 -0.48 3.22 4.06
N VAL A 414 0.75 2.88 4.38
CA VAL A 414 1.59 1.96 3.59
C VAL A 414 0.99 0.56 3.58
N GLU A 415 0.62 0.01 4.73
CA GLU A 415 -0.04 -1.31 4.86
C GLU A 415 -1.28 -1.41 3.96
N LEU A 416 -2.12 -0.37 3.95
CA LEU A 416 -3.35 -0.33 3.16
C LEU A 416 -3.13 -0.33 1.65
N ASN A 417 -1.96 0.12 1.19
CA ASN A 417 -1.65 0.28 -0.23
C ASN A 417 -0.61 -0.73 -0.75
N ALA A 418 0.06 -1.47 0.13
CA ALA A 418 1.13 -2.40 -0.22
C ALA A 418 0.66 -3.60 -1.07
N SER A 419 -0.59 -4.05 -0.92
CA SER A 419 -1.14 -5.22 -1.64
C SER A 419 -1.65 -4.91 -3.04
N ARG A 420 -2.04 -3.66 -3.33
CA ARG A 420 -2.72 -3.27 -4.58
C ARG A 420 -1.78 -2.90 -5.72
N ALA A 421 -0.60 -2.41 -5.39
CA ALA A 421 0.48 -2.17 -6.33
C ALA A 421 1.78 -2.00 -5.57
N SER A 422 2.90 -2.38 -6.18
CA SER A 422 4.22 -2.07 -5.63
C SER A 422 4.29 -0.55 -5.40
N LEU A 423 4.54 -0.12 -4.16
CA LEU A 423 4.71 1.29 -3.79
C LEU A 423 6.00 1.84 -4.40
N THR A 424 5.95 2.10 -5.70
CA THR A 424 7.05 2.59 -6.53
C THR A 424 6.71 3.97 -7.06
N LEU A 425 7.71 4.71 -7.52
CA LEU A 425 7.48 6.05 -8.07
C LEU A 425 6.66 6.02 -9.36
N GLN A 426 6.79 4.96 -10.16
CA GLN A 426 5.94 4.74 -11.34
C GLN A 426 4.47 4.57 -10.97
N ASN A 427 4.21 4.03 -9.78
CA ASN A 427 2.87 3.85 -9.29
C ASN A 427 2.36 5.06 -8.51
N PHE A 428 3.23 5.92 -7.97
CA PHE A 428 2.82 7.13 -7.26
C PHE A 428 2.65 8.31 -8.24
N THR A 429 1.57 8.27 -9.05
CA THR A 429 1.31 9.24 -10.12
C THR A 429 0.06 10.08 -9.88
N LEU A 430 0.00 11.23 -10.56
CA LEU A 430 -1.12 12.17 -10.50
C LEU A 430 -2.45 11.48 -10.82
N GLY A 431 -3.47 11.80 -10.04
CA GLY A 431 -4.82 11.27 -10.19
C GLY A 431 -5.05 9.87 -9.64
N ARG A 432 -3.99 9.17 -9.20
CA ARG A 432 -4.14 7.87 -8.55
C ARG A 432 -4.74 8.01 -7.15
N LEU A 433 -5.55 7.03 -6.75
CA LEU A 433 -6.10 6.94 -5.40
C LEU A 433 -5.16 6.17 -4.47
N ILE A 434 -4.95 6.72 -3.29
CA ILE A 434 -4.30 6.10 -2.13
C ILE A 434 -5.36 5.86 -1.07
N LEU A 435 -5.41 4.67 -0.51
CA LEU A 435 -6.22 4.41 0.67
C LEU A 435 -5.62 5.08 1.90
N MET A 436 -6.44 5.84 2.61
CA MET A 436 -6.09 6.49 3.86
C MET A 436 -6.68 5.71 5.04
N PRO A 437 -5.94 5.58 6.15
CA PRO A 437 -6.44 4.90 7.33
C PRO A 437 -7.49 5.75 8.04
N THR A 438 -8.48 5.08 8.63
CA THR A 438 -9.36 5.71 9.61
C THR A 438 -8.59 5.84 10.93
N VAL A 439 -8.37 7.08 11.36
CA VAL A 439 -7.70 7.42 12.61
C VAL A 439 -8.75 7.94 13.58
N LYS A 440 -8.78 7.39 14.79
CA LYS A 440 -9.70 7.79 15.86
C LYS A 440 -8.92 8.09 17.13
N GLU A 441 -9.40 9.07 17.90
CA GLU A 441 -8.86 9.43 19.22
C GLU A 441 -9.10 8.35 20.27
N ASP A 442 -10.11 7.50 20.08
CA ASP A 442 -10.43 6.44 21.04
C ASP A 442 -9.49 5.22 20.95
N LYS A 443 -8.87 5.02 19.78
CA LYS A 443 -8.08 3.85 19.42
C LYS A 443 -6.66 3.89 20.01
N VAL A 444 -6.12 2.72 20.33
CA VAL A 444 -4.73 2.54 20.77
C VAL A 444 -3.81 2.30 19.57
N TYR A 445 -2.61 2.89 19.61
CA TYR A 445 -1.62 2.81 18.54
C TYR A 445 -0.30 2.25 19.07
N LEU A 446 0.16 1.15 18.50
CA LEU A 446 1.44 0.53 18.82
C LEU A 446 2.58 1.16 18.01
N ILE A 447 3.67 1.47 18.69
CA ILE A 447 4.96 1.79 18.09
C ILE A 447 5.81 0.52 18.04
N ASP A 448 6.35 0.25 16.86
CA ASP A 448 7.22 -0.88 16.56
C ASP A 448 8.33 -0.49 15.56
N GLU A 449 9.07 -1.48 15.07
CA GLU A 449 10.20 -1.28 14.17
C GLU A 449 9.80 -0.62 12.85
N GLU A 450 8.60 -0.95 12.33
CA GLU A 450 8.08 -0.30 11.12
C GLU A 450 7.78 1.17 11.37
N THR A 451 7.18 1.49 12.53
CA THR A 451 6.93 2.88 12.91
C THR A 451 8.25 3.67 13.01
N ALA A 452 9.28 3.07 13.61
CA ALA A 452 10.61 3.66 13.70
C ALA A 452 11.28 3.82 12.32
N LYS A 453 11.12 2.84 11.44
CA LYS A 453 11.61 2.89 10.06
C LYS A 453 10.98 4.04 9.27
N TYR A 454 9.66 4.20 9.34
CA TYR A 454 8.98 5.30 8.68
C TYR A 454 9.34 6.67 9.28
N PHE A 455 9.53 6.74 10.61
CA PHE A 455 10.04 7.94 11.27
C PHE A 455 11.42 8.34 10.72
N PHE A 456 12.37 7.41 10.68
CA PHE A 456 13.70 7.64 10.14
C PHE A 456 13.67 8.01 8.66
N PHE A 457 13.02 7.21 7.82
CA PHE A 457 13.00 7.42 6.38
C PHE A 457 12.28 8.69 5.96
N THR A 458 11.31 9.18 6.73
CA THR A 458 10.67 10.45 6.40
C THR A 458 11.52 11.63 6.81
N GLU A 459 12.23 11.58 7.94
CA GLU A 459 13.09 12.69 8.39
C GLU A 459 14.46 12.73 7.68
N GLN A 460 15.08 11.57 7.43
CA GLN A 460 16.40 11.42 6.80
C GLN A 460 16.32 10.82 5.38
N TYR A 461 15.26 11.14 4.64
CA TYR A 461 14.97 10.53 3.34
C TYR A 461 16.12 10.67 2.33
N TYR A 462 16.74 11.85 2.23
CA TYR A 462 17.78 12.10 1.23
C TYR A 462 19.07 11.34 1.52
N PRO A 463 19.67 11.43 2.73
CA PRO A 463 20.80 10.58 3.11
C PRO A 463 20.51 9.08 2.97
N ALA A 464 19.30 8.63 3.35
CA ALA A 464 18.93 7.22 3.27
C ALA A 464 18.83 6.72 1.82
N VAL A 465 18.23 7.50 0.91
CA VAL A 465 18.20 7.18 -0.54
C VAL A 465 19.61 7.10 -1.10
N ARG A 466 20.49 8.03 -0.74
CA ARG A 466 21.90 8.00 -1.18
C ARG A 466 22.63 6.76 -0.68
N GLN A 467 22.38 6.34 0.56
CA GLN A 467 22.95 5.11 1.13
C GLN A 467 22.47 3.85 0.39
N GLU A 468 21.18 3.75 0.06
CA GLU A 468 20.67 2.64 -0.74
C GLU A 468 21.23 2.63 -2.17
N LEU A 469 21.33 3.81 -2.82
CA LEU A 469 21.95 3.95 -4.13
C LEU A 469 23.41 3.53 -4.15
N ALA A 470 24.19 3.92 -3.13
CA ALA A 470 25.59 3.52 -3.00
C ALA A 470 25.71 2.00 -2.84
N ARG A 471 24.99 1.43 -1.86
CA ARG A 471 25.05 0.00 -1.53
C ARG A 471 24.62 -0.89 -2.70
N ASP A 472 23.46 -0.61 -3.27
CA ASP A 472 22.89 -1.44 -4.33
C ASP A 472 23.63 -1.22 -5.66
N GLY A 473 24.16 -0.02 -5.90
CA GLY A 473 24.98 0.27 -7.08
C GLY A 473 26.34 -0.43 -7.05
N GLU A 474 27.00 -0.48 -5.88
CA GLU A 474 28.20 -1.28 -5.68
C GLU A 474 27.91 -2.78 -5.86
N ALA A 475 26.81 -3.27 -5.27
CA ALA A 475 26.37 -4.64 -5.45
C ALA A 475 26.11 -4.96 -6.93
N LEU A 476 25.50 -4.04 -7.69
CA LEU A 476 25.25 -4.20 -9.12
C LEU A 476 26.57 -4.27 -9.88
N SER A 477 27.52 -3.36 -9.62
CA SER A 477 28.84 -3.39 -10.25
C SER A 477 29.55 -4.73 -10.03
N ASN A 478 29.53 -5.26 -8.80
CA ASN A 478 30.10 -6.56 -8.47
C ASN A 478 29.38 -7.71 -9.19
N THR A 479 28.05 -7.66 -9.26
CA THR A 479 27.22 -8.68 -9.93
C THR A 479 27.47 -8.72 -11.44
N LEU A 480 27.65 -7.57 -12.07
CA LEU A 480 27.94 -7.46 -13.51
C LEU A 480 29.30 -8.07 -13.90
N GLN A 481 30.21 -8.22 -12.96
CA GLN A 481 31.52 -8.84 -13.18
C GLN A 481 31.46 -10.36 -13.16
N LEU A 482 30.44 -10.95 -12.55
CA LEU A 482 30.30 -12.41 -12.45
C LEU A 482 30.15 -13.02 -13.86
N PRO A 483 30.91 -14.08 -14.20
CA PRO A 483 30.87 -14.70 -15.54
C PRO A 483 29.45 -15.11 -15.97
N GLU A 484 28.65 -15.59 -15.03
CA GLU A 484 27.27 -16.05 -15.22
C GLU A 484 26.32 -14.94 -15.65
N VAL A 485 26.59 -13.70 -15.24
CA VAL A 485 25.80 -12.50 -15.55
C VAL A 485 26.39 -11.77 -16.75
N ARG A 486 27.73 -11.64 -16.78
CA ARG A 486 28.48 -10.92 -17.82
C ARG A 486 28.26 -11.49 -19.22
N ARG A 487 28.00 -12.79 -19.35
CA ARG A 487 27.63 -13.43 -20.64
C ARG A 487 26.35 -12.87 -21.25
N TYR A 488 25.49 -12.22 -20.48
CA TYR A 488 24.27 -11.60 -21.01
C TYR A 488 24.48 -10.15 -21.48
N LEU A 489 25.62 -9.53 -21.18
CA LEU A 489 25.94 -8.18 -21.66
C LEU A 489 26.29 -8.17 -23.17
N PRO A 490 26.14 -7.03 -23.87
CA PRO A 490 26.64 -6.86 -25.25
C PRO A 490 28.17 -6.99 -25.35
N GLU A 491 28.69 -7.52 -26.48
CA GLU A 491 30.13 -7.80 -26.64
C GLU A 491 31.03 -6.58 -26.41
N ARG A 492 30.61 -5.39 -26.83
CA ARG A 492 31.36 -4.13 -26.61
C ARG A 492 31.56 -3.84 -25.12
N LEU A 493 30.55 -4.13 -24.30
CA LEU A 493 30.56 -3.91 -22.85
C LEU A 493 31.25 -5.06 -22.11
N ARG A 494 31.23 -6.29 -22.66
CA ARG A 494 32.02 -7.40 -22.12
C ARG A 494 33.53 -7.11 -22.15
N ARG A 495 34.00 -6.30 -23.12
CA ARG A 495 35.42 -5.93 -23.29
C ARG A 495 35.85 -4.69 -22.49
N GLN A 496 34.91 -3.91 -21.97
CA GLN A 496 35.22 -2.78 -21.09
C GLN A 496 35.50 -3.30 -19.67
N GLY A 497 36.37 -2.59 -18.94
CA GLY A 497 36.72 -2.86 -17.55
C GLY A 497 35.53 -2.68 -16.58
N PRO A 498 35.76 -2.78 -15.25
CA PRO A 498 34.67 -2.71 -14.27
C PRO A 498 33.86 -1.41 -14.42
N LEU A 499 32.54 -1.51 -14.19
CA LEU A 499 31.68 -0.35 -14.15
C LEU A 499 31.97 0.40 -12.85
N GLU A 500 32.69 1.51 -12.90
CA GLU A 500 32.89 2.35 -11.72
C GLU A 500 31.56 3.01 -11.36
N TRP A 501 31.02 2.66 -10.19
CA TRP A 501 29.83 3.27 -9.63
C TRP A 501 30.25 4.37 -8.66
N GLU A 502 29.93 5.62 -9.00
CA GLU A 502 29.89 6.72 -8.06
C GLU A 502 28.42 7.04 -7.78
N ALA A 503 28.04 7.08 -6.49
CA ALA A 503 26.67 7.40 -6.12
C ALA A 503 26.33 8.84 -6.57
N PRO A 504 25.18 9.05 -7.23
CA PRO A 504 24.80 10.34 -7.83
C PRO A 504 24.44 11.44 -6.83
#